data_AF-A0A930DMV4-F1
#
_entry.id   AF-A0A930DMV4-F1
#
_cell.length_a   1.000
_cell.length_b   1.000
_cell.length_c   1.000
_cell.angle_alpha   90.00
_cell.angle_beta   90.00
_cell.angle_gamma   90.00
#
_symmetry.space_group_name_H-M   'P 1'
#
loop_
_entity.id
_entity.type
_entity.pdbx_description
1 polymer ?
#
loop_
_entity_poly.entity_id
_entity_poly.type
_entity_poly.pdbx_seq_one_letter_code
_entity_poly.pdbx_strand_id
1 'polypeptide(L)' 'MKIIETYQCELCGRQFKTVEQAQECELEHKKNLRVIGKTYSVSEVCGFPKFITVASEDPSFSAVYSYERLTDESF' A
#
# COMPACT_ATOMS: atom_id res chain seq x y z
N MET A 1 -37.95 -1.80 -3.70
CA MET A 1 -36.49 -1.86 -3.47
C MET A 1 -35.81 -1.62 -4.81
N LYS A 2 -34.84 -0.69 -4.90
CA LYS A 2 -34.08 -0.44 -6.13
C LYS A 2 -32.69 -1.05 -5.98
N ILE A 3 -32.22 -1.75 -7.01
CA ILE A 3 -30.86 -2.31 -7.08
C ILE A 3 -29.99 -1.23 -7.73
N ILE A 4 -28.85 -0.92 -7.12
CA ILE A 4 -27.84 -0.01 -7.68
C ILE A 4 -26.58 -0.85 -7.85
N GLU A 5 -26.15 -1.02 -9.09
CA GLU A 5 -24.89 -1.69 -9.40
C GLU A 5 -23.74 -0.70 -9.25
N THR A 6 -22.73 -1.06 -8.46
CA THR A 6 -21.49 -0.31 -8.28
C THR A 6 -20.30 -1.20 -8.64
N TYR A 7 -19.25 -0.57 -9.14
CA TYR A 7 -18.00 -1.22 -9.47
C TYR A 7 -16.98 -0.92 -8.38
N GLN A 8 -16.19 -1.90 -7.96
CA GLN A 8 -15.24 -1.74 -6.87
C GLN A 8 -13.82 -1.99 -7.38
N CYS A 9 -12.88 -1.12 -7.01
CA CYS A 9 -11.46 -1.34 -7.23
C CYS A 9 -10.97 -2.50 -6.35
N GLU A 10 -10.34 -3.50 -6.94
CA GLU A 10 -9.86 -4.69 -6.22
C GLU A 10 -8.71 -4.38 -5.24
N LEU A 11 -7.99 -3.27 -5.44
CA LEU A 11 -6.80 -2.93 -4.66
C LEU A 11 -7.10 -2.08 -3.42
N CYS A 12 -7.98 -1.08 -3.53
CA CYS A 12 -8.28 -0.16 -2.43
C CYS A 12 -9.73 -0.25 -1.93
N GLY A 13 -10.58 -1.03 -2.59
CA GLY A 13 -11.98 -1.22 -2.21
C GLY A 13 -12.88 -0.01 -2.44
N ARG A 14 -12.40 1.07 -3.10
CA ARG A 14 -13.25 2.21 -3.47
C ARG A 14 -14.33 1.77 -4.46
N GLN A 15 -15.54 2.28 -4.24
CA GLN A 15 -16.69 2.03 -5.09
C GLN A 15 -16.91 3.19 -6.07
N PHE A 16 -17.25 2.83 -7.30
CA PHE A 16 -17.41 3.70 -8.44
C PHE A 16 -18.72 3.40 -9.15
N LYS A 17 -19.20 4.38 -9.93
CA LYS A 17 -20.45 4.23 -10.69
C LYS A 17 -20.26 3.52 -12.01
N THR A 18 -19.04 3.54 -12.56
CA THR A 18 -18.71 2.93 -13.85
C THR A 18 -17.48 2.05 -13.75
N VAL A 19 -17.39 1.06 -14.66
CA VAL A 19 -16.23 0.17 -14.81
C VAL A 19 -14.96 0.98 -15.09
N GLU A 20 -15.07 1.98 -15.96
CA GLU A 20 -13.93 2.79 -16.41
C GLU A 20 -13.26 3.52 -15.24
N GLN A 21 -14.05 4.05 -14.29
CA GLN A 21 -13.52 4.71 -13.09
C GLN A 21 -12.83 3.73 -12.15
N ALA A 22 -13.38 2.52 -11.99
CA ALA A 22 -12.74 1.49 -11.20
C ALA A 22 -11.42 1.03 -11.84
N GLN A 23 -11.40 0.85 -13.16
CA GLN A 23 -10.20 0.48 -13.92
C GLN A 23 -9.13 1.58 -13.90
N GLU A 24 -9.50 2.85 -14.03
CA GLU A 24 -8.56 3.98 -13.91
C GLU A 24 -7.90 3.99 -12.52
N CYS A 25 -8.71 3.83 -11.45
CA CYS A 25 -8.19 3.71 -10.09
C CYS A 25 -7.21 2.53 -9.95
N GLU A 26 -7.53 1.37 -10.53
CA GLU A 26 -6.64 0.20 -10.51
C GLU A 26 -5.35 0.37 -11.31
N LEU A 27 -5.36 1.18 -12.37
CA LEU A 27 -4.19 1.51 -13.17
C LEU A 27 -3.26 2.51 -12.46
N GLU A 28 -3.83 3.46 -11.72
CA GLU A 28 -3.05 4.40 -10.91
C GLU A 28 -2.36 3.72 -9.73
N HIS A 29 -2.96 2.65 -9.20
CA HIS A 29 -2.34 1.86 -8.14
C HIS A 29 -1.11 1.12 -8.66
N LYS A 30 0.03 1.35 -8.00
CA LYS A 30 1.26 0.60 -8.24
C LYS A 30 1.10 -0.85 -7.75
N LYS A 31 1.15 -1.79 -8.70
CA LYS A 31 1.03 -3.23 -8.45
C LYS A 31 2.42 -3.84 -8.19
N ASN A 32 2.43 -5.05 -7.62
CA ASN A 32 3.64 -5.83 -7.38
C ASN A 32 4.69 -5.11 -6.53
N LEU A 33 4.23 -4.46 -5.46
CA LEU A 33 5.11 -3.77 -4.51
C LEU A 33 5.99 -4.77 -3.76
N ARG A 34 7.29 -4.50 -3.69
CA ARG A 34 8.27 -5.31 -2.95
C ARG A 34 9.17 -4.44 -2.09
N VAL A 35 9.49 -4.91 -0.90
CA VAL A 35 10.49 -4.26 -0.04
C VAL A 35 11.88 -4.52 -0.59
N ILE A 36 12.59 -3.46 -0.99
CA ILE A 36 13.95 -3.52 -1.54
C ILE A 36 15.01 -3.02 -0.57
N GLY A 37 14.61 -2.32 0.50
CA GLY A 37 15.53 -1.72 1.45
C GLY A 37 14.93 -1.62 2.85
N LYS A 38 15.80 -1.74 3.86
CA LYS A 38 15.45 -1.60 5.27
C LYS A 38 16.53 -0.77 5.96
N THR A 39 16.13 0.29 6.64
CA THR A 39 17.03 1.17 7.39
C THR A 39 16.68 1.07 8.86
N TYR A 40 17.65 0.62 9.65
CA TYR A 40 17.52 0.49 11.10
C TYR A 40 18.10 1.72 11.80
N SER A 41 17.52 2.10 12.93
CA SER A 41 18.06 3.15 13.79
C SER A 41 18.54 2.53 15.09
N VAL A 42 19.67 3.03 15.62
CA VAL A 42 20.33 2.50 16.82
C VAL A 42 19.44 2.63 18.07
N SER A 43 18.46 3.53 18.05
CA SER A 43 17.55 3.81 19.17
C SER A 43 16.30 2.92 19.22
N GLU A 44 16.16 1.96 18.30
CA GLU A 44 14.95 1.14 18.18
C GLU A 44 14.91 0.04 19.24
N VAL A 45 14.08 0.23 20.27
CA VAL A 45 13.87 -0.71 21.40
C VAL A 45 13.34 -2.07 20.92
N CYS A 46 12.77 -2.14 19.71
CA CYS A 46 11.97 -3.27 19.24
C CYS A 46 12.58 -4.03 18.05
N GLY A 47 13.78 -3.65 17.56
CA GLY A 47 14.46 -4.34 16.46
C GLY A 47 13.80 -4.22 15.07
N PHE A 48 12.75 -3.41 14.92
CA PHE A 48 12.13 -3.12 13.62
C PHE A 48 12.93 -2.06 12.84
N PRO A 49 12.84 -2.04 11.50
CA PRO A 49 13.47 -1.01 10.70
C PRO A 49 12.68 0.30 10.80
N LYS A 50 13.39 1.40 11.07
CA LYS A 50 12.84 2.77 11.07
C LYS A 50 12.22 3.16 9.74
N PHE A 51 12.86 2.74 8.65
CA PHE A 51 12.35 2.98 7.30
C PHE A 51 12.40 1.71 6.46
N ILE A 52 11.40 1.55 5.60
CA ILE A 52 11.42 0.56 4.52
C ILE A 52 11.35 1.27 3.17
N THR A 53 12.13 0.77 2.22
CA THR A 53 12.05 1.21 0.83
C THR A 53 11.26 0.17 0.06
N VAL A 54 10.15 0.60 -0.53
CA VAL A 54 9.26 -0.24 -1.34
C VAL A 54 9.40 0.18 -2.77
N ALA A 55 9.72 -0.76 -3.66
CA ALA A 55 9.74 -0.53 -5.11
C ALA A 55 8.51 -1.16 -5.75
N SER A 56 8.03 -0.51 -6.81
CA SER A 56 7.07 -1.09 -7.74
C SER A 56 7.76 -2.09 -8.67
N GLU A 57 6.97 -2.76 -9.53
CA GLU A 57 7.50 -3.53 -10.66
C GLU A 57 8.48 -2.72 -11.53
N ASP A 58 8.20 -1.43 -11.72
CA ASP A 58 9.15 -0.51 -12.34
C ASP A 58 10.26 -0.12 -11.34
N PRO A 59 11.53 -0.48 -11.60
CA PRO A 59 12.64 -0.24 -10.67
C PRO A 59 12.97 1.25 -10.49
N SER A 60 12.44 2.12 -11.36
CA SER A 60 12.60 3.58 -11.27
C SER A 60 11.64 4.20 -10.25
N PHE A 61 10.61 3.48 -9.82
CA PHE A 61 9.61 3.95 -8.86
C PHE A 61 9.78 3.23 -7.52
N SER A 62 10.44 3.92 -6.59
CA SER A 62 10.53 3.51 -5.18
C SER A 62 10.00 4.59 -4.24
N ALA A 63 9.34 4.17 -3.17
CA ALA A 63 8.90 5.03 -2.08
C ALA A 63 9.56 4.58 -0.76
N VAL A 64 9.83 5.54 0.13
CA VAL A 64 10.35 5.27 1.47
C VAL A 64 9.24 5.52 2.47
N TYR A 65 8.94 4.51 3.28
CA TYR A 65 7.95 4.57 4.35
C TYR A 65 8.66 4.56 5.70
N SER A 66 8.21 5.40 6.63
CA SER A 66 8.46 5.24 8.07
C SER A 66 7.23 4.64 8.73
N TYR A 67 7.41 3.73 9.68
CA TYR A 67 6.28 3.36 10.52
C TYR A 67 5.83 4.57 11.35
N GLU A 68 4.53 4.73 11.55
CA GLU A 68 3.96 5.79 12.40
C GLU A 68 3.86 5.33 13.86
N ARG A 69 3.55 4.05 14.08
CA ARG A 69 3.42 3.44 15.40
C ARG A 69 3.82 1.98 15.35
N LEU A 70 4.60 1.54 16.32
CA LEU A 70 4.87 0.12 16.58
C LEU A 70 3.89 -0.35 17.64
N THR A 71 3.04 -1.32 17.30
CA THR A 71 2.21 -2.04 18.27
C THR A 71 2.80 -3.43 18.42
N ASP A 72 3.21 -3.76 19.64
CA ASP A 72 3.48 -5.14 20.02
C ASP A 72 2.11 -5.83 20.11
N GLU A 73 1.68 -6.48 19.02
CA GLU A 73 0.55 -7.40 19.09
C GLU A 73 1.06 -8.64 19.85
N SER A 74 1.07 -8.54 21.18
CA SER A 74 1.13 -9.71 22.06
C SER A 74 -0.13 -10.54 21.79
N PHE A 75 0.00 -11.54 20.91
CA PHE A 75 -1.00 -12.60 20.67
C PHE A 75 -1.00 -13.64 21.79
#